data_AF-A0A956DWS6-F1
#
_entry.id   AF-A0A956DWS6-F1
#
_cell.length_a   1.000
_cell.length_b   1.000
_cell.length_c   1.000
_cell.angle_alpha   90.00
_cell.angle_beta   90.00
_cell.angle_gamma   90.00
#
_symmetry.space_group_name_H-M   'P 1'
#
loop_
_entity.id
_entity.type
_entity.pdbx_description
1 polymer ?
#
loop_
_entity_poly.entity_id
_entity_poly.type
_entity_poly.pdbx_seq_one_letter_code
_entity_poly.pdbx_strand_id
1 'polypeptide(L)'
;YGLQLAKALVDSHQAEQVLLVTAETYSKLMSLDDRGPATLFGDAAAATLVTAGFDGLSDFALATDGGRHNRFWVEAGGARVPSTAETRDLVEDKNGNRRSREDLFMHGAGVFDFVRKEIPSFTRGILERAGLTMDDVDLVVFHQASKLALDFLNKKLEVPEAKRYSNVDRVGNTVSASVPLALHDAAKEGVLKPGMRVLVIAFGVGMSWGGCLIRWK
;
A
#
# COMPACT_ATOMS: atom_id res chain seq x y z
N TYR A 1 0.14 1.42 9.48
CA TYR A 1 0.39 0.58 10.67
C TYR A 1 1.85 0.62 11.09
N GLY A 2 2.79 0.06 10.31
CA GLY A 2 4.21 -0.07 10.71
C GLY A 2 4.85 1.22 11.25
N LEU A 3 4.72 2.35 10.52
CA LEU A 3 5.26 3.64 10.97
C LEU A 3 4.64 4.14 12.29
N GLN A 4 3.35 3.90 12.52
CA GLN A 4 2.68 4.33 13.77
C GLN A 4 3.19 3.51 14.96
N LEU A 5 3.37 2.19 14.78
CA LEU A 5 3.93 1.32 15.80
C LEU A 5 5.39 1.71 16.11
N ALA A 6 6.19 1.93 15.07
CA ALA A 6 7.58 2.39 15.23
C ALA A 6 7.65 3.72 15.98
N LYS A 7 6.81 4.70 15.61
CA LYS A 7 6.71 5.98 16.34
C LYS A 7 6.29 5.77 17.78
N ALA A 8 5.29 4.94 18.05
CA ALA A 8 4.82 4.70 19.42
C ALA A 8 5.92 4.09 20.32
N LEU A 9 6.73 3.17 19.80
CA LEU A 9 7.87 2.60 20.52
C LEU A 9 8.95 3.64 20.82
N VAL A 10 9.22 4.53 19.85
CA VAL A 10 10.19 5.62 19.99
C VAL A 10 9.71 6.68 20.98
N ASP A 11 8.48 7.17 20.82
CA ASP A 11 7.90 8.23 21.64
C ASP A 11 7.66 7.77 23.09
N SER A 12 7.44 6.47 23.32
CA SER A 12 7.31 5.89 24.66
C SER A 12 8.66 5.50 25.29
N HIS A 13 9.78 5.81 24.64
CA HIS A 13 11.14 5.46 25.08
C HIS A 13 11.39 3.95 25.26
N GLN A 14 10.60 3.10 24.61
CA GLN A 14 10.84 1.65 24.60
C GLN A 14 11.93 1.24 23.60
N ALA A 15 12.20 2.08 22.60
CA ALA A 15 13.29 1.92 21.66
C ALA A 15 13.82 3.28 21.22
N GLU A 16 15.13 3.44 21.04
CA GLU A 16 15.69 4.64 20.41
C GLU A 16 15.69 4.55 18.88
N GLN A 17 15.73 3.31 18.38
CA GLN A 17 15.82 2.99 16.95
C GLN A 17 14.95 1.77 16.66
N VAL A 18 14.09 1.87 15.66
CA VAL A 18 13.24 0.78 15.18
C VAL A 18 13.55 0.54 13.71
N LEU A 19 13.97 -0.69 13.38
CA LEU A 19 14.11 -1.14 12.00
C LEU A 19 12.79 -1.75 11.53
N LEU A 20 12.04 -1.01 10.72
CA LEU A 20 10.81 -1.50 10.11
C LEU A 20 11.13 -2.14 8.75
N VAL A 21 10.84 -3.44 8.62
CA VAL A 21 11.06 -4.18 7.37
C VAL A 21 9.71 -4.57 6.75
N THR A 22 9.55 -4.28 5.46
CA THR A 22 8.43 -4.74 4.63
C THR A 22 9.00 -5.60 3.51
N ALA A 23 8.52 -6.82 3.33
CA ALA A 23 9.06 -7.75 2.34
C ALA A 23 7.95 -8.67 1.82
N GLU A 24 7.85 -8.78 0.50
CA GLU A 24 6.72 -9.43 -0.15
C GLU A 24 7.21 -10.25 -1.34
N THR A 25 6.71 -11.48 -1.44
CA THR A 25 6.98 -12.38 -2.58
C THR A 25 5.67 -12.91 -3.15
N TYR A 26 4.79 -12.00 -3.58
CA TYR A 26 3.48 -12.36 -4.10
C TYR A 26 3.57 -13.27 -5.33
N SER A 27 4.69 -13.22 -6.08
CA SER A 27 4.97 -14.14 -7.18
C SER A 27 4.83 -15.63 -6.80
N LYS A 28 5.04 -15.97 -5.52
CA LYS A 28 4.93 -17.34 -5.00
C LYS A 28 3.51 -17.75 -4.63
N LEU A 29 2.58 -16.80 -4.61
CA LEU A 29 1.21 -17.00 -4.20
C LEU A 29 0.24 -16.92 -5.37
N MET A 30 0.70 -16.66 -6.60
CA MET A 30 -0.19 -16.47 -7.74
C MET A 30 0.04 -17.51 -8.82
N SER A 31 -1.05 -17.88 -9.50
CA SER A 31 -0.99 -18.58 -10.76
C SER A 31 -0.55 -17.64 -11.87
N LEU A 32 0.43 -18.04 -12.67
CA LEU A 32 0.85 -17.32 -13.87
C LEU A 32 -0.20 -17.35 -14.99
N ASP A 33 -1.14 -18.29 -14.91
CA ASP A 33 -2.30 -18.36 -15.80
C ASP A 33 -3.45 -17.45 -15.36
N ASP A 34 -3.32 -16.75 -14.23
CA ASP A 34 -4.25 -15.68 -13.82
C ASP A 34 -3.68 -14.32 -14.18
N ARG A 35 -4.09 -13.80 -15.33
CA ARG A 35 -3.53 -12.57 -15.92
C ARG A 35 -3.70 -11.35 -15.03
N GLY A 36 -4.74 -11.32 -14.19
CA GLY A 36 -5.02 -10.18 -13.32
C GLY A 36 -3.86 -9.94 -12.35
N PRO A 37 -3.64 -10.82 -11.36
CA PRO A 37 -2.48 -10.73 -10.48
C PRO A 37 -1.13 -10.81 -11.20
N ALA A 38 -0.96 -11.73 -12.17
CA ALA A 38 0.32 -12.00 -12.81
C ALA A 38 0.93 -10.80 -13.55
N THR A 39 0.12 -9.84 -13.97
CA THR A 39 0.60 -8.62 -14.66
C THR A 39 0.76 -7.42 -13.73
N LEU A 40 0.35 -7.52 -12.47
CA LEU A 40 0.32 -6.41 -11.54
C LEU A 40 1.43 -6.46 -10.50
N PHE A 41 1.71 -7.63 -9.92
CA PHE A 41 2.55 -7.72 -8.73
C PHE A 41 4.03 -7.92 -9.05
N GLY A 42 4.86 -7.31 -8.21
CA GLY A 42 6.30 -7.53 -8.15
C GLY A 42 6.72 -7.94 -6.74
N ASP A 43 7.89 -8.57 -6.65
CA ASP A 43 8.51 -8.93 -5.38
C ASP A 43 9.52 -7.86 -4.96
N ALA A 44 9.47 -7.42 -3.71
CA ALA A 44 10.45 -6.48 -3.18
C ALA A 44 10.53 -6.53 -1.65
N ALA A 45 11.60 -5.94 -1.12
CA ALA A 45 11.72 -5.62 0.29
C ALA A 45 12.23 -4.19 0.47
N ALA A 46 11.91 -3.59 1.60
CA ALA A 46 12.41 -2.30 2.04
C ALA A 46 12.64 -2.32 3.55
N ALA A 47 13.65 -1.56 3.98
CA ALA A 47 13.98 -1.37 5.38
C ALA A 47 14.01 0.13 5.71
N THR A 48 13.22 0.53 6.69
CA THR A 48 13.10 1.91 7.16
C THR A 48 13.58 1.99 8.60
N LEU A 49 14.61 2.81 8.84
CA LEU A 49 15.07 3.09 10.19
C LEU A 49 14.30 4.31 10.75
N VAL A 50 13.55 4.10 11.83
CA VAL A 50 12.85 5.15 12.56
C VAL A 50 13.62 5.41 13.85
N THR A 51 14.08 6.65 14.06
CA THR A 51 14.94 7.01 15.20
C THR A 51 14.33 8.13 16.03
N ALA A 52 14.65 8.15 17.33
CA ALA A 52 14.39 9.30 18.18
C ALA A 52 15.10 10.58 17.68
N GLY A 53 14.65 11.73 18.18
CA GLY A 53 15.34 13.03 18.02
C GLY A 53 14.84 13.90 16.87
N PHE A 54 13.95 13.40 15.99
CA PHE A 54 13.27 14.23 14.99
C PHE A 54 11.81 13.82 14.89
N ASP A 55 10.91 14.76 15.21
CA ASP A 55 9.47 14.53 15.09
C ASP A 55 9.02 14.71 13.65
N GLY A 56 9.33 13.70 12.84
CA GLY A 56 9.06 13.70 11.40
C GLY A 56 7.79 12.96 10.99
N LEU A 57 7.05 12.36 11.92
CA LEU A 57 5.91 11.49 11.63
C LEU A 57 4.68 11.99 12.40
N SER A 58 3.62 12.38 11.70
CA SER A 58 2.41 12.93 12.33
C SER A 58 1.11 12.49 11.67
N ASP A 59 -0.01 12.83 12.31
CA ASP A 59 -1.37 12.75 11.74
C ASP A 59 -1.78 11.37 11.21
N PHE A 60 -1.40 10.32 11.93
CA PHE A 60 -1.80 8.96 11.60
C PHE A 60 -3.32 8.80 11.56
N ALA A 61 -3.82 8.20 10.48
CA ALA A 61 -5.14 7.58 10.45
C ALA A 61 -5.00 6.13 10.00
N LEU A 62 -5.85 5.26 10.55
CA LEU A 62 -5.95 3.85 10.18
C LEU A 62 -7.43 3.48 10.12
N ALA A 63 -7.79 2.61 9.20
CA ALA A 63 -9.15 2.11 9.07
C ALA A 63 -9.18 0.70 8.47
N THR A 64 -10.27 -0.01 8.72
CA THR A 64 -10.45 -1.39 8.31
C THR A 64 -11.92 -1.72 8.02
N ASP A 65 -12.15 -2.61 7.05
CA ASP A 65 -13.44 -3.22 6.70
C ASP A 65 -13.21 -4.67 6.28
N GLY A 66 -13.28 -5.59 7.25
CA GLY A 66 -13.13 -7.04 7.02
C GLY A 66 -14.30 -7.68 6.27
N GLY A 67 -15.43 -6.97 6.09
CA GLY A 67 -16.59 -7.47 5.36
C GLY A 67 -16.32 -7.75 3.88
N ARG A 68 -15.22 -7.21 3.34
CA ARG A 68 -14.80 -7.35 1.94
C ARG A 68 -13.56 -8.23 1.74
N HIS A 69 -13.18 -9.05 2.73
CA HIS A 69 -12.00 -9.92 2.64
C HIS A 69 -11.95 -10.78 1.36
N ASN A 70 -13.10 -11.30 0.93
CA ASN A 70 -13.22 -12.15 -0.27
C ASN A 70 -13.04 -11.40 -1.61
N ARG A 71 -12.73 -10.09 -1.59
CA ARG A 71 -12.37 -9.34 -2.79
C ARG A 71 -10.89 -9.47 -3.12
N PHE A 72 -10.06 -9.78 -2.14
CA PHE A 72 -8.64 -9.95 -2.35
C PHE A 72 -8.04 -10.80 -1.22
N TRP A 73 -7.76 -12.06 -1.50
CA TRP A 73 -7.33 -13.07 -0.51
C TRP A 73 -6.69 -14.29 -1.18
N VAL A 74 -6.07 -15.14 -0.35
CA VAL A 74 -5.82 -16.55 -0.67
C VAL A 74 -6.82 -17.35 0.16
N GLU A 75 -7.66 -18.17 -0.47
CA GLU A 75 -8.79 -18.82 0.20
C GLU A 75 -8.33 -20.01 1.06
N ALA A 76 -7.40 -20.81 0.57
CA ALA A 76 -6.94 -22.07 1.16
C ALA A 76 -5.42 -22.09 1.45
N GLY A 77 -4.97 -23.12 2.17
CA GLY A 77 -3.57 -23.30 2.57
C GLY A 77 -3.24 -22.77 3.97
N GLY A 78 -4.12 -21.96 4.55
CA GLY A 78 -4.08 -21.57 5.95
C GLY A 78 -4.89 -22.48 6.87
N ALA A 79 -4.92 -22.18 8.17
CA ALA A 79 -5.67 -22.98 9.16
C ALA A 79 -7.20 -22.95 8.98
N ARG A 80 -7.75 -21.90 8.35
CA ARG A 80 -9.20 -21.77 8.11
C ARG A 80 -9.70 -22.80 7.08
N VAL A 81 -8.93 -22.99 6.02
CA VAL A 81 -9.16 -23.98 4.96
C VAL A 81 -7.81 -24.64 4.67
N PRO A 82 -7.48 -25.74 5.37
CA PRO A 82 -6.21 -26.43 5.18
C PRO A 82 -6.06 -26.97 3.77
N SER A 83 -4.80 -27.15 3.34
CA SER A 83 -4.52 -27.73 2.03
C SER A 83 -5.00 -29.17 1.90
N THR A 84 -5.70 -29.45 0.81
CA THR A 84 -6.14 -30.77 0.37
C THR A 84 -5.75 -31.00 -1.10
N ALA A 85 -6.13 -32.13 -1.69
CA ALA A 85 -6.00 -32.29 -3.14
C ALA A 85 -6.93 -31.31 -3.88
N GLU A 86 -8.18 -31.18 -3.41
CA GLU A 86 -9.21 -30.33 -3.99
C GLU A 86 -8.84 -28.83 -3.97
N THR A 87 -8.21 -28.33 -2.90
CA THR A 87 -7.82 -26.91 -2.83
C THR A 87 -6.72 -26.52 -3.83
N ARG A 88 -5.98 -27.52 -4.32
CA ARG A 88 -4.89 -27.36 -5.29
C ARG A 88 -5.33 -27.56 -6.74
N ASP A 89 -6.56 -27.99 -6.96
CA ASP A 89 -7.09 -28.16 -8.31
C ASP A 89 -7.21 -26.79 -9.00
N LEU A 90 -6.65 -26.69 -10.20
CA LEU A 90 -6.75 -25.49 -11.02
C LEU A 90 -8.16 -25.39 -11.61
N VAL A 91 -8.82 -24.26 -11.37
CA VAL A 91 -10.14 -23.93 -11.90
C VAL A 91 -10.00 -22.78 -12.89
N GLU A 92 -10.61 -22.93 -14.06
CA GLU A 92 -10.69 -21.88 -15.07
C GLU A 92 -11.93 -21.02 -14.84
N ASP A 93 -11.75 -19.70 -14.80
CA ASP A 93 -12.86 -18.74 -14.77
C ASP A 93 -13.37 -18.39 -16.17
N LYS A 94 -14.50 -17.68 -16.23
CA LYS A 94 -15.15 -17.27 -17.50
C LYS A 94 -14.26 -16.43 -18.43
N ASN A 95 -13.14 -15.89 -17.96
CA ASN A 95 -12.21 -15.08 -18.74
C ASN A 95 -10.96 -15.88 -19.15
N GLY A 96 -10.94 -17.19 -18.90
CA GLY A 96 -9.81 -18.07 -19.21
C GLY A 96 -8.64 -17.94 -18.23
N ASN A 97 -8.82 -17.32 -17.07
CA ASN A 97 -7.80 -17.33 -16.03
C ASN A 97 -7.88 -18.64 -15.26
N ARG A 98 -6.73 -19.27 -14.99
CA ARG A 98 -6.67 -20.51 -14.21
C ARG A 98 -5.96 -20.28 -12.91
N ARG A 99 -6.58 -20.70 -11.80
CA ARG A 99 -6.01 -20.61 -10.45
C ARG A 99 -6.59 -21.70 -9.56
N SER A 100 -5.86 -22.11 -8.53
CA SER A 100 -6.37 -22.93 -7.44
C SER A 100 -6.94 -22.05 -6.31
N ARG A 101 -7.48 -22.67 -5.27
CA ARG A 101 -7.92 -21.96 -4.05
C ARG A 101 -6.75 -21.57 -3.15
N GLU A 102 -5.58 -22.16 -3.38
CA GLU A 102 -4.31 -21.82 -2.72
C GLU A 102 -3.55 -20.69 -3.44
N ASP A 103 -4.06 -20.25 -4.60
CA ASP A 103 -3.54 -19.09 -5.32
C ASP A 103 -4.29 -17.81 -4.94
N LEU A 104 -3.62 -16.68 -5.19
CA LEU A 104 -4.10 -15.34 -4.95
C LEU A 104 -5.30 -15.04 -5.85
N PHE A 105 -6.43 -14.76 -5.20
CA PHE A 105 -7.62 -14.29 -5.88
C PHE A 105 -7.79 -12.78 -5.67
N MET A 106 -7.94 -12.04 -6.76
CA MET A 106 -8.24 -10.62 -6.73
C MET A 106 -9.44 -10.28 -7.62
N HIS A 107 -10.54 -9.83 -6.99
CA HIS A 107 -11.68 -9.26 -7.68
C HIS A 107 -11.43 -7.77 -7.99
N GLY A 108 -10.72 -7.50 -9.09
CA GLY A 108 -10.22 -6.16 -9.44
C GLY A 108 -11.27 -5.03 -9.38
N ALA A 109 -12.48 -5.25 -9.91
CA ALA A 109 -13.56 -4.27 -9.84
C ALA A 109 -14.00 -3.96 -8.39
N GLY A 110 -13.99 -4.99 -7.52
CA GLY A 110 -14.38 -4.84 -6.11
C GLY A 110 -13.31 -4.11 -5.30
N VAL A 111 -12.04 -4.36 -5.59
CA VAL A 111 -10.91 -3.62 -5.01
C VAL A 111 -10.93 -2.16 -5.49
N PHE A 112 -11.16 -1.92 -6.78
CA PHE A 112 -11.25 -0.57 -7.33
C PHE A 112 -12.44 0.23 -6.77
N ASP A 113 -13.59 -0.41 -6.56
CA ASP A 113 -14.75 0.20 -5.90
C ASP A 113 -14.43 0.62 -4.47
N PHE A 114 -13.66 -0.18 -3.73
CA PHE A 114 -13.13 0.20 -2.42
C PHE A 114 -12.23 1.43 -2.53
N VAL A 115 -11.24 1.42 -3.43
CA VAL A 115 -10.33 2.56 -3.64
C VAL A 115 -11.11 3.83 -3.95
N ARG A 116 -12.10 3.75 -4.83
CA ARG A 116 -12.95 4.87 -5.23
C ARG A 116 -13.75 5.45 -4.06
N LYS A 117 -14.28 4.61 -3.19
CA LYS A 117 -15.20 5.01 -2.10
C LYS A 117 -14.46 5.51 -0.87
N GLU A 118 -13.43 4.80 -0.42
CA GLU A 118 -12.86 5.01 0.91
C GLU A 118 -11.64 5.95 0.89
N ILE A 119 -10.77 5.83 -0.13
CA ILE A 119 -9.46 6.50 -0.10
C ILE A 119 -9.54 8.02 -0.25
N PRO A 120 -10.39 8.60 -1.11
CA PRO A 120 -10.46 10.04 -1.25
C PRO A 120 -10.93 10.77 0.02
N SER A 121 -11.99 10.26 0.67
CA SER A 121 -12.50 10.84 1.94
C SER A 121 -11.51 10.63 3.07
N PHE A 122 -10.89 9.45 3.17
CA PHE A 122 -9.85 9.17 4.14
C PHE A 122 -8.64 10.11 4.01
N THR A 123 -8.19 10.35 2.78
CA THR A 123 -7.05 11.24 2.51
C THR A 123 -7.37 12.68 2.90
N ARG A 124 -8.56 13.18 2.55
CA ARG A 124 -9.02 14.51 3.00
C ARG A 124 -9.11 14.61 4.51
N GLY A 125 -9.65 13.59 5.19
CA GLY A 125 -9.77 13.58 6.64
C GLY A 125 -8.43 13.65 7.39
N ILE A 126 -7.33 13.16 6.80
CA ILE A 126 -5.98 13.35 7.37
C ILE A 126 -5.58 14.83 7.28
N LEU A 127 -5.72 15.44 6.10
CA LEU A 127 -5.36 16.85 5.89
C LEU A 127 -6.22 17.78 6.75
N GLU A 128 -7.53 17.56 6.78
CA GLU A 128 -8.49 18.32 7.60
C GLU A 128 -8.13 18.27 9.08
N ARG A 129 -7.80 17.08 9.62
CA ARG A 129 -7.38 16.93 11.03
C ARG A 129 -6.07 17.66 11.32
N ALA A 130 -5.16 17.69 10.35
CA ALA A 130 -3.89 18.41 10.46
C ALA A 130 -4.04 19.94 10.26
N GLY A 131 -5.24 20.43 9.90
CA GLY A 131 -5.46 21.82 9.53
C GLY A 131 -4.74 22.22 8.24
N LEU A 132 -4.53 21.27 7.34
CA LEU A 132 -3.79 21.44 6.08
C LEU A 132 -4.70 21.25 4.87
N THR A 133 -4.20 21.72 3.73
CA THR A 133 -4.77 21.49 2.41
C THR A 133 -3.77 20.73 1.52
N MET A 134 -4.19 20.34 0.31
CA MET A 134 -3.26 19.74 -0.67
C MET A 134 -2.14 20.70 -1.08
N ASP A 135 -2.35 22.02 -0.93
CA ASP A 135 -1.34 23.04 -1.25
C ASP A 135 -0.16 23.01 -0.26
N ASP A 136 -0.42 22.60 0.98
CA ASP A 136 0.59 22.50 2.05
C ASP A 136 1.47 21.24 1.98
N VAL A 137 1.14 20.31 1.09
CA VAL A 137 1.89 19.07 0.88
C VAL A 137 2.86 19.25 -0.29
N ASP A 138 4.11 18.83 -0.13
CA ASP A 138 5.13 18.94 -1.18
C ASP A 138 5.16 17.70 -2.10
N LEU A 139 4.82 16.52 -1.56
CA LEU A 139 4.79 15.26 -2.29
C LEU A 139 3.68 14.34 -1.77
N VAL A 140 2.98 13.65 -2.67
CA VAL A 140 1.99 12.64 -2.35
C VAL A 140 2.48 11.29 -2.86
N VAL A 141 2.57 10.32 -1.95
CA VAL A 141 2.97 8.94 -2.25
C VAL A 141 1.87 8.00 -1.81
N PHE A 142 1.12 7.49 -2.79
CA PHE A 142 0.15 6.43 -2.57
C PHE A 142 0.83 5.05 -2.59
N HIS A 143 0.15 4.05 -2.04
CA HIS A 143 0.42 2.65 -2.38
C HIS A 143 0.40 2.48 -3.91
N GLN A 144 1.45 1.87 -4.44
CA GLN A 144 1.68 1.68 -5.87
C GLN A 144 0.85 0.51 -6.41
N ALA A 145 -0.48 0.64 -6.33
CA ALA A 145 -1.41 -0.44 -6.62
C ALA A 145 -1.46 -0.80 -8.12
N SER A 146 -1.62 0.23 -8.95
CA SER A 146 -1.59 0.18 -10.42
C SER A 146 -1.65 1.61 -10.94
N LYS A 147 -1.19 1.83 -12.19
CA LYS A 147 -1.35 3.14 -12.85
C LYS A 147 -2.80 3.62 -12.86
N LEU A 148 -3.76 2.73 -13.12
CA LEU A 148 -5.18 3.06 -13.15
C LEU A 148 -5.68 3.62 -11.81
N ALA A 149 -5.31 2.98 -10.69
CA ALA A 149 -5.70 3.43 -9.36
C ALA A 149 -5.04 4.78 -9.00
N LEU A 150 -3.75 4.93 -9.29
CA LEU A 150 -3.01 6.16 -9.04
C LEU A 150 -3.57 7.33 -9.84
N ASP A 151 -3.83 7.16 -11.14
CA ASP A 151 -4.40 8.18 -12.00
C ASP A 151 -5.80 8.61 -11.50
N PHE A 152 -6.63 7.65 -11.08
CA PHE A 152 -7.93 7.94 -10.49
C PHE A 152 -7.79 8.77 -9.20
N LEU A 153 -6.94 8.36 -8.27
CA LEU A 153 -6.77 9.05 -6.99
C LEU A 153 -6.22 10.46 -7.18
N ASN A 154 -5.19 10.62 -8.01
CA ASN A 154 -4.60 11.90 -8.34
C ASN A 154 -5.65 12.86 -8.92
N LYS A 155 -6.50 12.38 -9.83
CA LYS A 155 -7.60 13.18 -10.39
C LYS A 155 -8.67 13.50 -9.35
N LYS A 156 -9.09 12.52 -8.54
CA LYS A 156 -10.19 12.67 -7.57
C LYS A 156 -9.83 13.55 -6.37
N LEU A 157 -8.53 13.62 -6.04
CA LEU A 157 -7.97 14.45 -4.97
C LEU A 157 -7.32 15.74 -5.50
N GLU A 158 -7.40 15.97 -6.81
CA GLU A 158 -6.85 17.17 -7.48
C GLU A 158 -5.37 17.40 -7.16
N VAL A 159 -4.60 16.31 -7.00
CA VAL A 159 -3.16 16.38 -6.68
C VAL A 159 -2.44 17.01 -7.86
N PRO A 160 -1.73 18.14 -7.71
CA PRO A 160 -0.93 18.72 -8.79
C PRO A 160 0.13 17.76 -9.32
N GLU A 161 0.40 17.76 -10.63
CA GLU A 161 1.36 16.82 -11.26
C GLU A 161 2.75 16.87 -10.61
N ALA A 162 3.24 18.06 -10.29
CA ALA A 162 4.53 18.27 -9.63
C ALA A 162 4.64 17.66 -8.22
N LYS A 163 3.50 17.29 -7.60
CA LYS A 163 3.43 16.69 -6.26
C LYS A 163 3.20 15.19 -6.30
N ARG A 164 3.16 14.57 -7.49
CA ARG A 164 2.89 13.13 -7.66
C ARG A 164 4.20 12.36 -7.76
N TYR A 165 4.23 11.16 -7.18
CA TYR A 165 5.29 10.20 -7.44
C TYR A 165 4.73 8.81 -7.73
N SER A 166 5.35 8.12 -8.70
CA SER A 166 5.03 6.75 -9.04
C SER A 166 6.24 6.04 -9.64
N ASN A 167 6.45 4.79 -9.22
CA ASN A 167 7.43 3.87 -9.81
C ASN A 167 6.79 2.53 -10.23
N VAL A 168 5.45 2.43 -10.17
CA VAL A 168 4.69 1.20 -10.46
C VAL A 168 4.93 0.64 -11.87
N ASP A 169 5.29 1.50 -12.83
CA ASP A 169 5.62 1.15 -14.20
C ASP A 169 6.95 0.38 -14.32
N ARG A 170 7.83 0.52 -13.33
CA ARG A 170 9.15 -0.13 -13.32
C ARG A 170 9.19 -1.38 -12.46
N VAL A 171 8.50 -1.38 -11.32
CA VAL A 171 8.59 -2.44 -10.30
C VAL A 171 7.27 -3.17 -10.03
N GLY A 172 6.17 -2.75 -10.65
CA GLY A 172 4.84 -3.28 -10.37
C GLY A 172 4.35 -2.94 -8.96
N ASN A 173 3.32 -3.67 -8.53
CA ASN A 173 2.77 -3.58 -7.18
C ASN A 173 3.56 -4.49 -6.24
N THR A 174 4.37 -3.88 -5.37
CA THR A 174 5.20 -4.58 -4.38
C THR A 174 4.57 -4.61 -2.98
N VAL A 175 3.24 -4.54 -2.93
CA VAL A 175 2.42 -4.73 -1.73
C VAL A 175 2.91 -3.82 -0.59
N SER A 176 3.35 -4.34 0.56
CA SER A 176 3.75 -3.53 1.72
C SER A 176 5.05 -2.74 1.48
N ALA A 177 5.90 -3.20 0.56
CA ALA A 177 7.16 -2.53 0.21
C ALA A 177 6.97 -1.34 -0.76
N SER A 178 5.80 -1.21 -1.37
CA SER A 178 5.53 -0.20 -2.41
C SER A 178 5.78 1.26 -1.99
N VAL A 179 5.25 1.67 -0.83
CA VAL A 179 5.43 3.03 -0.31
C VAL A 179 6.88 3.32 0.05
N PRO A 180 7.57 2.53 0.90
CA PRO A 180 8.96 2.81 1.23
C PRO A 180 9.89 2.72 0.02
N LEU A 181 9.62 1.82 -0.94
CA LEU A 181 10.36 1.77 -2.20
C LEU A 181 10.14 3.03 -3.04
N ALA A 182 8.90 3.52 -3.15
CA ALA A 182 8.59 4.76 -3.85
C ALA A 182 9.25 5.99 -3.19
N LEU A 183 9.27 6.06 -1.85
CA LEU A 183 9.98 7.11 -1.12
C LEU A 183 11.50 7.05 -1.37
N HIS A 184 12.07 5.84 -1.37
CA HIS A 184 13.49 5.63 -1.68
C HIS A 184 13.83 6.09 -3.09
N ASP A 185 13.08 5.66 -4.09
CA ASP A 185 13.31 6.05 -5.49
C ASP A 185 13.13 7.56 -5.68
N ALA A 186 12.10 8.16 -5.08
CA ALA A 186 11.90 9.61 -5.15
C ALA A 186 13.06 10.40 -4.54
N ALA A 187 13.63 9.93 -3.43
CA ALA A 187 14.80 10.55 -2.81
C ALA A 187 16.05 10.39 -3.68
N LYS A 188 16.26 9.20 -4.24
CA LYS A 188 17.38 8.89 -5.14
C LYS A 188 17.33 9.70 -6.43
N GLU A 189 16.14 9.95 -6.96
CA GLU A 189 15.89 10.77 -8.15
C GLU A 189 15.92 12.29 -7.86
N GLY A 190 16.06 12.69 -6.59
CA GLY A 190 16.12 14.09 -6.18
C GLY A 190 14.76 14.80 -6.19
N VAL A 191 13.66 14.06 -6.35
CA VAL A 191 12.28 14.56 -6.25
C VAL A 191 11.92 14.83 -4.79
N LEU A 192 12.28 13.91 -3.90
CA LEU A 192 12.07 14.02 -2.45
C LEU A 192 13.33 14.56 -1.77
N LYS A 193 13.20 15.66 -1.03
CA LYS A 193 14.30 16.39 -0.39
C LYS A 193 14.05 16.60 1.10
N PRO A 194 15.12 16.74 1.92
CA PRO A 194 14.98 17.06 3.34
C PRO A 194 14.12 18.31 3.55
N GLY A 195 13.25 18.26 4.55
CA GLY A 195 12.31 19.32 4.85
C GLY A 195 11.10 19.37 3.93
N MET A 196 10.83 18.38 3.07
CA MET A 196 9.53 18.29 2.38
C MET A 196 8.47 17.69 3.30
N ARG A 197 7.22 18.14 3.19
CA ARG A 197 6.04 17.50 3.78
C ARG A 197 5.47 16.50 2.77
N VAL A 198 5.48 15.23 3.14
CA VAL A 198 5.00 14.13 2.31
C VAL A 198 3.73 13.56 2.90
N LEU A 199 2.69 13.46 2.07
CA LEU A 199 1.47 12.74 2.40
C LEU A 199 1.60 11.30 1.90
N VAL A 200 1.50 10.35 2.82
CA VAL A 200 1.58 8.93 2.51
C VAL A 200 0.24 8.25 2.77
N ILE A 201 -0.26 7.50 1.80
CA ILE A 201 -1.53 6.78 1.89
C ILE A 201 -1.33 5.36 1.34
N ALA A 202 -1.45 4.37 2.21
CA ALA A 202 -1.41 2.95 1.84
C ALA A 202 -2.80 2.30 1.98
N PHE A 203 -3.13 1.37 1.09
CA PHE A 203 -4.43 0.70 1.07
C PHE A 203 -4.33 -0.67 0.40
N GLY A 204 -5.11 -1.65 0.86
CA GLY A 204 -5.05 -3.01 0.33
C GLY A 204 -5.76 -4.04 1.21
N VAL A 205 -5.34 -5.31 1.08
CA VAL A 205 -5.98 -6.50 1.66
C VAL A 205 -6.14 -6.39 3.18
N GLY A 206 -7.31 -6.47 3.80
CA GLY A 206 -8.66 -6.65 3.28
C GLY A 206 -9.70 -6.15 4.29
N MET A 207 -10.46 -5.11 3.95
CA MET A 207 -9.84 -3.91 3.41
C MET A 207 -9.17 -3.18 4.57
N SER A 208 -7.91 -2.82 4.40
CA SER A 208 -7.17 -2.04 5.37
C SER A 208 -6.54 -0.87 4.65
N TRP A 209 -6.57 0.30 5.28
CA TRP A 209 -5.89 1.47 4.76
C TRP A 209 -5.41 2.35 5.89
N GLY A 210 -4.35 3.08 5.61
CA GLY A 210 -3.64 3.88 6.59
C GLY A 210 -2.87 4.99 5.92
N GLY A 211 -2.65 6.07 6.65
CA GLY A 211 -1.89 7.19 6.13
C GLY A 211 -1.33 8.05 7.25
N CYS A 212 -0.35 8.87 6.90
CA CYS A 212 0.28 9.83 7.79
C CYS A 212 0.93 10.95 6.99
N LEU A 213 1.30 12.01 7.69
CA LEU A 213 2.20 13.03 7.19
C LEU A 213 3.62 12.70 7.63
N ILE A 214 4.56 12.94 6.73
CA ILE A 214 6.00 12.80 6.99
C ILE A 214 6.65 14.15 6.72
N ARG A 215 7.39 14.69 7.68
CA ARG A 215 8.42 15.68 7.41
C ARG A 215 9.68 14.90 7.04
N TRP A 216 10.14 15.00 5.80
CA TRP A 216 11.29 14.24 5.33
C TRP A 216 12.59 14.78 5.91
N LYS A 217 13.55 13.91 6.21
CA LYS A 217 14.87 14.25 6.74
C LYS A 217 15.97 13.73 5.83
#